data_AF-A0A1G5DDL8-F1
#
_entry.id   AF-A0A1G5DDL8-F1
#
_cell.length_a   1.000
_cell.length_b   1.000
_cell.length_c   1.000
_cell.angle_alpha   90.00
_cell.angle_beta   90.00
_cell.angle_gamma   90.00
#
_symmetry.space_group_name_H-M   'P 1'
#
loop_
_entity.id
_entity.type
_entity.pdbx_description
1 polymer ?
#
loop_
_entity_poly.entity_id
_entity_poly.type
_entity_poly.pdbx_seq_one_letter_code
_entity_poly.pdbx_strand_id
1 'polypeptide(L)'
;MDIRRIKDTELDQALELVLRVFMEFEAPDYSTEGVDAFVNDVIKNEGFRQGCREGAIKMYGAFDGDKIIGVMAMRKVTHIMLAFVEKEYHKQGVGRRLFEYVIDKIRVDDSSRSEITVNSSPYGAVFYRSLGFKDMSEEQEKHGIRYIPMSFRIKKLYPDRDAAEVILREAEACNPGPWGNHSRTAAHCAEKIAEYSGMDSEKAYVLGLLHDIGRKFGKRHMGHVSDGYSYMMSLGYDDVARVCLTHSFNEKDIEGYVGNRDTTPEETELIKTKLAEIELDDYDKLIQLCDAISGAEGVMDIVDRMTDVKNRYGSYDQSKWDTNLGLKAYFEERMGKDLYEAVDKEHFRP
;
A
#
# COMPACT_ATOMS: atom_id res chain seq x y z
N MET A 1 -3.64 23.17 0.45
CA MET A 1 -2.79 22.57 1.50
C MET A 1 -1.93 21.48 0.88
N ASP A 2 -0.62 21.66 0.96
CA ASP A 2 0.42 20.71 0.52
C ASP A 2 1.03 20.00 1.75
N ILE A 3 1.51 18.77 1.60
CA ILE A 3 2.19 18.01 2.66
C ILE A 3 3.47 17.41 2.10
N ARG A 4 4.60 17.71 2.76
CA ARG A 4 5.92 17.26 2.33
C ARG A 4 6.91 17.22 3.49
N ARG A 5 8.10 16.67 3.23
CA ARG A 5 9.20 16.69 4.20
C ARG A 5 9.66 18.13 4.45
N ILE A 6 9.91 18.46 5.72
CA ILE A 6 10.53 19.72 6.14
C ILE A 6 11.98 19.76 5.65
N LYS A 7 12.38 20.87 5.03
CA LYS A 7 13.76 21.13 4.60
C LYS A 7 14.58 21.68 5.78
N ASP A 8 15.90 21.56 5.71
CA ASP A 8 16.79 22.12 6.74
C ASP A 8 16.54 23.63 6.96
N THR A 9 16.36 24.39 5.87
CA THR A 9 16.02 25.83 5.91
C THR A 9 14.66 26.15 6.54
N GLU A 10 13.81 25.16 6.73
CA GLU A 10 12.45 25.29 7.29
C GLU A 10 12.36 24.75 8.73
N LEU A 11 13.43 24.12 9.24
CA LEU A 11 13.43 23.43 10.53
C LEU A 11 13.16 24.38 11.69
N ASP A 12 13.75 25.57 11.69
CA ASP A 12 13.53 26.55 12.76
C ASP A 12 12.06 27.00 12.81
N GLN A 13 11.45 27.28 11.65
CA GLN A 13 10.04 27.65 11.57
C GLN A 13 9.12 26.51 12.05
N ALA A 14 9.47 25.25 11.74
CA ALA A 14 8.74 24.09 12.21
C ALA A 14 8.82 23.94 13.75
N LEU A 15 10.01 24.12 14.33
CA LEU A 15 10.23 24.04 15.78
C LEU A 15 9.61 25.22 16.53
N GLU A 16 9.55 26.40 15.92
CA GLU A 16 8.81 27.55 16.46
C GLU A 16 7.31 27.27 16.57
N LEU A 17 6.71 26.65 15.54
CA LEU A 17 5.31 26.20 15.61
C LEU A 17 5.13 25.17 16.72
N VAL A 18 5.99 24.15 16.78
CA VAL A 18 5.94 23.11 17.82
C VAL A 18 5.99 23.74 19.21
N LEU A 19 6.94 24.64 19.47
CA LEU A 19 7.06 25.31 20.76
C LEU A 19 5.82 26.15 21.07
N ARG A 20 5.35 26.97 20.13
CA ARG A 20 4.18 27.83 20.33
C ARG A 20 2.93 27.03 20.70
N VAL A 21 2.64 25.97 19.95
CA VAL A 21 1.47 25.12 20.19
C VAL A 21 1.62 24.32 21.49
N PHE A 22 2.81 23.78 21.77
CA PHE A 22 3.10 23.08 23.04
C PHE A 22 2.85 23.99 24.26
N MET A 23 3.39 25.21 24.23
CA MET A 23 3.25 26.16 25.32
C MET A 23 1.80 26.57 25.58
N GLU A 24 0.97 26.60 24.55
CA GLU A 24 -0.44 26.98 24.68
C GLU A 24 -1.33 25.83 25.17
N PHE A 25 -1.10 24.59 24.69
CA PHE A 25 -2.06 23.50 24.86
C PHE A 25 -1.60 22.34 25.76
N GLU A 26 -0.29 22.18 25.98
CA GLU A 26 0.24 21.07 26.78
C GLU A 26 0.96 21.56 28.04
N ALA A 27 1.78 22.61 27.92
CA ALA A 27 2.53 23.17 29.04
C ALA A 27 1.68 23.53 30.27
N PRO A 28 0.44 24.07 30.14
CA PRO A 28 -0.41 24.34 31.32
C PRO A 28 -0.75 23.10 32.15
N ASP A 29 -0.73 21.92 31.55
CA ASP A 29 -1.05 20.64 32.21
C ASP A 29 0.20 19.91 32.73
N TYR A 30 1.38 20.47 32.49
CA TYR A 30 2.69 19.89 32.82
C TYR A 30 3.37 20.65 33.97
N SER A 31 4.28 19.98 34.67
CA SER A 31 5.13 20.63 35.66
C SER A 31 6.19 21.51 34.97
N THR A 32 6.79 22.45 35.71
CA THR A 32 7.93 23.24 35.19
C THR A 32 9.06 22.34 34.71
N GLU A 33 9.35 21.24 35.44
CA GLU A 33 10.34 20.23 35.02
C GLU A 33 9.97 19.61 33.67
N GLY A 34 8.69 19.26 33.46
CA GLY A 34 8.22 18.74 32.19
C GLY A 34 8.36 19.74 31.05
N VAL A 35 7.96 21.00 31.27
CA VAL A 35 8.13 22.07 30.27
C VAL A 35 9.60 22.25 29.90
N ASP A 36 10.49 22.31 30.90
CA ASP A 36 11.93 22.44 30.68
C ASP A 36 12.50 21.22 29.96
N ALA A 37 12.06 20.00 30.32
CA ALA A 37 12.46 18.76 29.66
C ALA A 37 12.09 18.78 28.17
N PHE A 38 10.85 19.13 27.82
CA PHE A 38 10.42 19.23 26.43
C PHE A 38 11.24 20.26 25.65
N VAL A 39 11.42 21.46 26.20
CA VAL A 39 12.19 22.54 25.56
C VAL A 39 13.64 22.12 25.35
N ASN A 40 14.27 21.48 26.34
CA ASN A 40 15.66 21.05 26.25
C ASN A 40 15.85 19.87 25.29
N ASP A 41 14.93 18.90 25.29
CA ASP A 41 15.05 17.66 24.50
C ASP A 41 14.61 17.81 23.05
N VAL A 42 13.69 18.73 22.75
CA VAL A 42 13.12 18.90 21.39
C VAL A 42 13.61 20.20 20.74
N ILE A 43 13.52 21.32 21.46
CA ILE A 43 13.72 22.65 20.85
C ILE A 43 15.20 23.05 20.82
N LYS A 44 15.91 22.86 21.94
CA LYS A 44 17.32 23.24 22.11
C LYS A 44 18.31 22.10 21.82
N ASN A 45 17.84 20.88 21.62
CA ASN A 45 18.70 19.71 21.45
C ASN A 45 19.31 19.69 20.04
N GLU A 46 20.62 19.95 19.94
CA GLU A 46 21.33 19.87 18.66
C GLU A 46 21.36 18.46 18.07
N GLY A 47 21.36 17.41 18.89
CA GLY A 47 21.25 16.03 18.42
C GLY A 47 19.89 15.74 17.76
N PHE A 48 18.80 16.27 18.31
CA PHE A 48 17.48 16.19 17.70
C PHE A 48 17.44 16.95 16.35
N ARG A 49 17.96 18.17 16.33
CA ARG A 49 18.06 19.01 15.12
C ARG A 49 18.87 18.31 14.04
N GLN A 50 20.04 17.77 14.39
CA GLN A 50 20.89 17.02 13.47
C GLN A 50 20.19 15.76 12.96
N GLY A 51 19.50 15.02 13.83
CA GLY A 51 18.69 13.86 13.44
C GLY A 51 17.60 14.21 12.41
N CYS A 52 16.99 15.39 12.51
CA CYS A 52 16.04 15.89 11.50
C CYS A 52 16.72 16.17 10.16
N ARG A 53 17.88 16.84 10.18
CA ARG A 53 18.67 17.18 8.99
C ARG A 53 19.17 15.95 8.23
N GLU A 54 19.72 14.98 8.96
CA GLU A 54 20.28 13.75 8.40
C GLU A 54 19.19 12.71 8.06
N GLY A 55 17.97 12.89 8.56
CA GLY A 55 16.83 12.02 8.27
C GLY A 55 16.69 10.80 9.17
N ALA A 56 17.46 10.72 10.25
CA ALA A 56 17.19 9.78 11.35
C ALA A 56 15.83 10.06 12.02
N ILE A 57 15.40 11.32 11.99
CA ILE A 57 14.07 11.79 12.38
C ILE A 57 13.40 12.39 11.14
N LYS A 58 12.39 11.71 10.60
CA LYS A 58 11.67 12.19 9.41
C LYS A 58 10.58 13.16 9.87
N MET A 59 10.74 14.45 9.58
CA MET A 59 9.76 15.50 9.90
C MET A 59 8.99 15.94 8.64
N TYR A 60 7.67 15.93 8.72
CA TYR A 60 6.75 16.34 7.67
C TYR A 60 5.97 17.58 8.09
N GLY A 61 5.77 18.50 7.16
CA GLY A 61 5.00 19.72 7.36
C GLY A 61 3.76 19.75 6.47
N ALA A 62 2.67 20.30 7.01
CA ALA A 62 1.51 20.73 6.24
C ALA A 62 1.63 22.24 5.96
N PHE A 63 1.37 22.64 4.72
CA PHE A 63 1.61 23.98 4.23
C PHE A 63 0.33 24.63 3.69
N ASP A 64 0.13 25.89 4.07
CA ASP A 64 -0.84 26.81 3.47
C ASP A 64 -0.08 27.95 2.79
N GLY A 65 0.11 27.85 1.47
CA GLY A 65 1.13 28.61 0.75
C GLY A 65 2.52 28.26 1.28
N ASP A 66 3.29 29.28 1.67
CA ASP A 66 4.63 29.10 2.27
C ASP A 66 4.60 28.91 3.80
N LYS A 67 3.43 29.05 4.43
CA LYS A 67 3.29 28.94 5.89
C LYS A 67 3.17 27.49 6.31
N ILE A 68 4.03 27.06 7.24
CA ILE A 68 3.86 25.78 7.95
C ILE A 68 2.69 25.93 8.93
N ILE A 69 1.67 25.07 8.78
CA ILE A 69 0.45 25.06 9.60
C ILE A 69 0.30 23.80 10.44
N GLY A 70 1.20 22.83 10.27
CA GLY A 70 1.29 21.66 11.14
C GLY A 70 2.55 20.85 10.86
N VAL A 71 3.00 20.09 11.85
CA VAL A 71 4.22 19.30 11.83
C VAL A 71 3.93 17.91 12.41
N MET A 72 4.46 16.87 11.77
CA MET A 72 4.53 15.51 12.33
C MET A 72 5.93 14.94 12.16
N ALA A 73 6.56 14.50 13.26
CA ALA A 73 7.92 13.96 13.24
C ALA A 73 7.93 12.48 13.67
N MET A 74 8.65 11.66 12.91
CA MET A 74 8.79 10.22 13.12
C MET A 74 10.21 9.89 13.57
N ARG A 75 10.35 9.12 14.66
CA ARG A 75 11.61 8.45 15.01
C ARG A 75 11.68 7.11 14.33
N LYS A 76 12.80 6.83 13.66
CA LYS A 76 12.90 5.65 12.79
C LYS A 76 11.73 5.71 11.78
N VAL A 77 10.85 4.72 11.76
CA VAL A 77 9.69 4.73 10.85
C VAL A 77 8.35 4.40 11.54
N THR A 78 8.34 4.01 12.83
CA THR A 78 7.12 3.52 13.52
C THR A 78 6.75 4.26 14.80
N HIS A 79 7.43 5.35 15.16
CA HIS A 79 7.09 6.11 16.38
C HIS A 79 6.90 7.60 16.09
N ILE A 80 5.70 8.12 16.32
CA ILE A 80 5.40 9.55 16.25
C ILE A 80 6.00 10.23 17.48
N MET A 81 6.97 11.12 17.27
CA MET A 81 7.58 11.93 18.33
C MET A 81 6.85 13.24 18.55
N LEU A 82 6.42 13.89 17.48
CA LEU A 82 5.78 15.21 17.51
C LEU A 82 4.59 15.18 16.56
N ALA A 83 3.47 15.79 16.96
CA ALA A 83 2.34 16.07 16.08
C ALA A 83 1.64 17.35 16.58
N PHE A 84 1.91 18.46 15.92
CA PHE A 84 1.39 19.77 16.30
C PHE A 84 0.73 20.43 15.10
N VAL A 85 -0.43 21.04 15.31
CA VAL A 85 -1.16 21.81 14.30
C VAL A 85 -1.35 23.21 14.85
N GLU A 86 -1.19 24.23 14.00
CA GLU A 86 -1.42 25.62 14.37
C GLU A 86 -2.88 25.80 14.81
N LYS A 87 -3.10 26.58 15.88
CA LYS A 87 -4.40 26.69 16.55
C LYS A 87 -5.54 27.03 15.59
N GLU A 88 -5.33 28.00 14.71
CA GLU A 88 -6.36 28.45 13.76
C GLU A 88 -6.79 27.35 12.78
N TYR A 89 -5.98 26.30 12.62
CA TYR A 89 -6.20 25.18 11.71
C TYR A 89 -6.66 23.89 12.43
N HIS A 90 -6.88 23.95 13.75
CA HIS A 90 -7.44 22.82 14.50
C HIS A 90 -8.83 22.46 13.98
N LYS A 91 -9.16 21.16 14.04
CA LYS A 91 -10.45 20.58 13.61
C LYS A 91 -10.80 20.80 12.11
N GLN A 92 -9.83 21.21 11.30
CA GLN A 92 -9.97 21.35 9.84
C GLN A 92 -9.35 20.18 9.06
N GLY A 93 -9.01 19.07 9.74
CA GLY A 93 -8.47 17.87 9.11
C GLY A 93 -6.95 17.87 8.85
N VAL A 94 -6.23 18.94 9.19
CA VAL A 94 -4.78 19.06 8.96
C VAL A 94 -3.99 17.91 9.61
N GLY A 95 -4.22 17.65 10.90
CA GLY A 95 -3.54 16.56 11.62
C GLY A 95 -3.86 15.17 11.04
N ARG A 96 -5.10 14.94 10.60
CA ARG A 96 -5.51 13.70 9.93
C ARG A 96 -4.77 13.51 8.61
N ARG A 97 -4.72 14.55 7.77
CA ARG A 97 -4.01 14.47 6.48
C ARG A 97 -2.50 14.29 6.63
N LEU A 98 -1.89 14.90 7.67
CA LEU A 98 -0.49 14.61 8.03
C LEU A 98 -0.28 13.14 8.39
N PHE A 99 -1.17 12.59 9.22
CA PHE A 99 -1.11 11.19 9.60
C PHE A 99 -1.27 10.23 8.40
N GLU A 100 -2.27 10.47 7.55
CA GLU A 100 -2.51 9.69 6.33
C GLU A 100 -1.30 9.73 5.39
N TYR A 101 -0.72 10.92 5.16
CA TYR A 101 0.50 11.06 4.37
C TYR A 101 1.67 10.23 4.95
N VAL A 102 1.84 10.22 6.26
CA VAL A 102 2.88 9.43 6.93
C VAL A 102 2.62 7.93 6.77
N ILE A 103 1.38 7.48 6.91
CA ILE A 103 0.98 6.08 6.69
C ILE A 103 1.34 5.63 5.28
N ASP A 104 1.05 6.45 4.28
CA ASP A 104 1.34 6.12 2.88
C ASP A 104 2.85 6.02 2.63
N LYS A 105 3.67 6.89 3.25
CA LYS A 105 5.13 6.76 3.18
C LYS A 105 5.65 5.50 3.87
N ILE A 106 5.07 5.10 5.00
CA ILE A 106 5.45 3.86 5.68
C ILE A 106 5.11 2.64 4.80
N ARG A 107 3.94 2.65 4.15
CA ARG A 107 3.51 1.58 3.23
C ARG A 107 4.44 1.42 2.04
N VAL A 108 4.92 2.53 1.47
CA VAL A 108 5.87 2.51 0.35
C VAL A 108 7.25 2.03 0.79
N ASP A 109 7.73 2.46 1.97
CA ASP A 109 9.08 2.11 2.45
C ASP A 109 9.17 0.64 2.90
N ASP A 110 8.13 0.10 3.55
CA ASP A 110 8.13 -1.26 4.12
C ASP A 110 6.72 -1.77 4.45
N SER A 111 6.15 -2.58 3.55
CA SER A 111 4.81 -3.19 3.66
C SER A 111 4.66 -4.17 4.82
N SER A 112 5.75 -4.64 5.42
CA SER A 112 5.70 -5.58 6.56
C SER A 112 5.30 -4.90 7.87
N ARG A 113 5.40 -3.56 7.93
CA ARG A 113 5.13 -2.79 9.15
C ARG A 113 3.64 -2.68 9.40
N SER A 114 3.22 -3.23 10.53
CA SER A 114 1.83 -3.27 10.92
C SER A 114 1.47 -2.31 12.05
N GLU A 115 2.43 -1.63 12.68
CA GLU A 115 2.15 -0.85 13.90
C GLU A 115 2.93 0.47 13.98
N ILE A 116 2.22 1.52 14.41
CA ILE A 116 2.75 2.83 14.78
C ILE A 116 2.47 3.06 16.25
N THR A 117 3.41 3.67 16.95
CA THR A 117 3.26 4.02 18.36
C THR A 117 3.40 5.52 18.58
N VAL A 118 2.83 6.01 19.67
CA VAL A 118 2.99 7.38 20.15
C VAL A 118 2.90 7.41 21.67
N ASN A 119 3.64 8.33 22.30
CA ASN A 119 3.39 8.72 23.67
C ASN A 119 2.59 10.02 23.63
N SER A 120 1.26 9.91 23.62
CA SER A 120 0.38 11.07 23.47
C SER A 120 0.35 11.89 24.74
N SER A 121 0.40 13.22 24.64
CA SER A 121 -0.02 14.09 25.75
C SER A 121 -1.49 13.80 26.12
N PRO A 122 -1.92 14.07 27.37
CA PRO A 122 -3.34 13.94 27.75
C PRO A 122 -4.26 14.76 26.83
N TYR A 123 -3.82 15.95 26.41
CA TYR A 123 -4.50 16.80 25.44
C TYR A 123 -4.65 16.13 24.06
N GLY A 124 -3.56 15.55 23.53
CA GLY A 124 -3.54 14.90 22.22
C GLY A 124 -4.28 13.56 22.15
N ALA A 125 -4.60 12.93 23.28
CA ALA A 125 -5.12 11.57 23.30
C ALA A 125 -6.45 11.43 22.56
N VAL A 126 -7.32 12.45 22.65
CA VAL A 126 -8.60 12.48 21.91
C VAL A 126 -8.38 12.48 20.40
N PHE A 127 -7.37 13.20 19.92
CA PHE A 127 -7.01 13.22 18.49
C PHE A 127 -6.57 11.84 18.02
N TYR A 128 -5.63 11.18 18.72
CA TYR A 128 -5.16 9.85 18.31
C TYR A 128 -6.26 8.79 18.38
N ARG A 129 -7.12 8.81 19.41
CA ARG A 129 -8.29 7.91 19.47
C ARG A 129 -9.23 8.13 18.28
N SER A 130 -9.40 9.38 17.81
CA SER A 130 -10.20 9.70 16.61
C SER A 130 -9.58 9.20 15.29
N LEU A 131 -8.27 8.92 15.28
CA LEU A 131 -7.58 8.26 14.18
C LEU A 131 -7.67 6.73 14.26
N GLY A 132 -8.07 6.18 15.41
CA GLY A 132 -8.15 4.74 15.65
C GLY A 132 -7.00 4.17 16.48
N PHE A 133 -6.15 5.01 17.09
CA PHE A 133 -5.17 4.53 18.08
C PHE A 133 -5.88 3.94 19.30
N LYS A 134 -5.24 2.94 19.91
CA LYS A 134 -5.66 2.31 21.15
C LYS A 134 -4.63 2.56 22.23
N ASP A 135 -5.10 2.89 23.43
CA ASP A 135 -4.29 3.01 24.63
C ASP A 135 -3.61 1.67 24.95
N MET A 136 -2.31 1.70 25.22
CA MET A 136 -1.53 0.51 25.61
C MET A 136 -1.44 0.36 27.14
N SER A 137 -1.55 1.48 27.85
CA SER A 137 -1.59 1.54 29.31
C SER A 137 -2.34 2.78 29.78
N GLU A 138 -2.51 2.90 31.09
CA GLU A 138 -2.88 4.16 31.73
C GLU A 138 -1.81 5.24 31.52
N GLU A 139 -2.15 6.47 31.89
CA GLU A 139 -1.25 7.62 31.85
C GLU A 139 0.00 7.39 32.72
N GLN A 140 1.15 7.82 32.21
CA GLN A 140 2.45 7.72 32.86
C GLN A 140 3.12 9.09 32.93
N GLU A 141 4.09 9.25 33.81
CA GLU A 141 4.91 10.46 33.91
C GLU A 141 6.40 10.09 33.92
N LYS A 142 7.20 10.82 33.14
CA LYS A 142 8.66 10.69 33.15
C LYS A 142 9.31 12.07 32.99
N HIS A 143 10.18 12.45 33.93
CA HIS A 143 10.84 13.77 33.95
C HIS A 143 9.83 14.93 33.83
N GLY A 144 8.70 14.84 34.54
CA GLY A 144 7.61 15.83 34.49
C GLY A 144 6.75 15.82 33.21
N ILE A 145 7.07 14.99 32.21
CA ILE A 145 6.26 14.82 31.00
C ILE A 145 5.21 13.74 31.24
N ARG A 146 3.93 14.11 31.14
CA ARG A 146 2.78 13.19 31.22
C ARG A 146 2.42 12.67 29.84
N TYR A 147 2.25 11.36 29.70
CA TYR A 147 1.88 10.74 28.42
C TYR A 147 1.04 9.48 28.59
N ILE A 148 0.24 9.19 27.57
CA ILE A 148 -0.51 7.94 27.40
C ILE A 148 0.13 7.19 26.23
N PRO A 149 0.77 6.03 26.46
CA PRO A 149 1.26 5.20 25.37
C PRO A 149 0.11 4.66 24.53
N MET A 150 0.18 4.83 23.22
CA MET A 150 -0.84 4.39 22.29
C MET A 150 -0.23 3.70 21.07
N SER A 151 -0.98 2.79 20.48
CA SER A 151 -0.61 2.09 19.23
C SER A 151 -1.71 2.21 18.18
N PHE A 152 -1.32 2.22 16.92
CA PHE A 152 -2.19 2.17 15.76
C PHE A 152 -1.74 1.05 14.85
N ARG A 153 -2.67 0.16 14.49
CA ARG A 153 -2.40 -0.91 13.54
C ARG A 153 -2.62 -0.39 12.12
N ILE A 154 -1.56 -0.36 11.31
CA ILE A 154 -1.67 -0.05 9.89
C ILE A 154 -2.46 -1.17 9.21
N LYS A 155 -3.59 -0.82 8.60
CA LYS A 155 -4.37 -1.77 7.80
C LYS A 155 -3.56 -2.15 6.55
N LYS A 156 -3.25 -3.45 6.41
CA LYS A 156 -2.72 -4.00 5.16
C LYS A 156 -3.77 -3.86 4.07
N LEU A 157 -3.34 -3.50 2.87
CA LEU A 157 -4.21 -3.34 1.69
C LEU A 157 -4.40 -4.66 0.93
N TYR A 158 -3.92 -5.77 1.50
CA TYR A 158 -4.09 -7.14 1.02
C TYR A 158 -4.17 -8.08 2.23
N PRO A 159 -4.83 -9.25 2.12
CA PRO A 159 -4.91 -10.23 3.19
C PRO A 159 -3.54 -10.87 3.47
N ASP A 160 -3.34 -11.46 4.65
CA ASP A 160 -2.24 -12.42 4.81
C ASP A 160 -2.50 -13.70 4.00
N ARG A 161 -1.46 -14.53 3.85
CA ARG A 161 -1.51 -15.74 3.01
C ARG A 161 -2.65 -16.67 3.42
N ASP A 162 -2.80 -16.94 4.72
CA ASP A 162 -3.85 -17.84 5.22
C ASP A 162 -5.25 -17.31 4.89
N ALA A 163 -5.48 -16.01 5.10
CA ALA A 163 -6.75 -15.39 4.72
C ALA A 163 -6.98 -15.41 3.20
N ALA A 164 -5.94 -15.20 2.39
CA ALA A 164 -6.03 -15.27 0.92
C ALA A 164 -6.43 -16.68 0.44
N GLU A 165 -5.84 -17.73 1.02
CA GLU A 165 -6.18 -19.12 0.72
C GLU A 165 -7.62 -19.47 1.10
N VAL A 166 -8.11 -18.95 2.23
CA VAL A 166 -9.51 -19.11 2.64
C VAL A 166 -10.43 -18.41 1.64
N ILE A 167 -10.13 -17.17 1.24
CA ILE A 167 -10.91 -16.41 0.24
C ILE A 167 -10.99 -17.17 -1.08
N LEU A 168 -9.85 -17.69 -1.59
CA LEU A 168 -9.84 -18.46 -2.84
C LEU A 168 -10.71 -19.71 -2.72
N ARG A 169 -10.56 -20.47 -1.62
CA ARG A 169 -11.32 -21.71 -1.40
C ARG A 169 -12.84 -21.47 -1.33
N GLU A 170 -13.26 -20.41 -0.64
CA GLU A 170 -14.68 -20.02 -0.57
C GLU A 170 -15.21 -19.57 -1.94
N ALA A 171 -14.38 -18.88 -2.73
CA ALA A 171 -14.73 -18.47 -4.07
C ALA A 171 -14.85 -19.65 -5.05
N GLU A 172 -13.94 -20.63 -4.98
CA GLU A 172 -14.02 -21.87 -5.75
C GLU A 172 -15.27 -22.69 -5.40
N ALA A 173 -15.67 -22.71 -4.13
CA ALA A 173 -16.92 -23.36 -3.73
C ALA A 173 -18.16 -22.69 -4.36
N CYS A 174 -18.11 -21.38 -4.61
CA CYS A 174 -19.17 -20.63 -5.29
C CYS A 174 -19.20 -20.87 -6.81
N ASN A 175 -18.03 -20.99 -7.44
CA ASN A 175 -17.90 -21.25 -8.87
C ASN A 175 -16.73 -22.20 -9.16
N PRO A 176 -16.95 -23.53 -9.09
CA PRO A 176 -15.87 -24.49 -9.31
C PRO A 176 -15.34 -24.45 -10.75
N GLY A 177 -14.02 -24.55 -10.93
CA GLY A 177 -13.42 -24.62 -12.25
C GLY A 177 -11.90 -24.53 -12.27
N PRO A 178 -11.29 -24.64 -13.45
CA PRO A 178 -9.83 -24.63 -13.62
C PRO A 178 -9.17 -23.29 -13.25
N TRP A 179 -9.96 -22.23 -13.07
CA TRP A 179 -9.45 -20.89 -12.78
C TRP A 179 -8.78 -20.80 -11.40
N GLY A 180 -9.21 -21.58 -10.41
CA GLY A 180 -8.56 -21.54 -9.10
C GLY A 180 -7.14 -22.13 -9.13
N ASN A 181 -6.91 -23.18 -9.90
CA ASN A 181 -5.55 -23.71 -10.13
C ASN A 181 -4.70 -22.78 -10.99
N HIS A 182 -5.32 -22.07 -11.95
CA HIS A 182 -4.64 -20.99 -12.67
C HIS A 182 -4.18 -19.89 -11.69
N SER A 183 -5.03 -19.47 -10.76
CA SER A 183 -4.65 -18.52 -9.70
C SER A 183 -3.51 -19.03 -8.81
N ARG A 184 -3.52 -20.31 -8.41
CA ARG A 184 -2.41 -20.93 -7.65
C ARG A 184 -1.10 -20.93 -8.42
N THR A 185 -1.15 -21.21 -9.72
CA THR A 185 0.02 -21.14 -10.59
C THR A 185 0.55 -19.70 -10.72
N ALA A 186 -0.35 -18.73 -10.86
CA ALA A 186 0.02 -17.32 -10.90
C ALA A 186 0.65 -16.86 -9.58
N ALA A 187 0.10 -17.29 -8.44
CA ALA A 187 0.64 -17.03 -7.10
C ALA A 187 2.07 -17.56 -6.93
N HIS A 188 2.31 -18.82 -7.31
CA HIS A 188 3.64 -19.45 -7.28
C HIS A 188 4.64 -18.70 -8.17
N CYS A 189 4.26 -18.39 -9.41
CA CYS A 189 5.12 -17.64 -10.32
C CYS A 189 5.46 -16.26 -9.75
N ALA A 190 4.45 -15.54 -9.22
CA ALA A 190 4.62 -14.21 -8.65
C ALA A 190 5.55 -14.25 -7.42
N GLU A 191 5.36 -15.21 -6.52
CA GLU A 191 6.21 -15.41 -5.35
C GLU A 191 7.67 -15.64 -5.75
N LYS A 192 7.91 -16.56 -6.69
CA LYS A 192 9.27 -16.92 -7.12
C LYS A 192 9.97 -15.76 -7.83
N ILE A 193 9.29 -15.09 -8.74
CA ILE A 193 9.88 -13.95 -9.45
C ILE A 193 10.17 -12.81 -8.48
N ALA A 194 9.25 -12.52 -7.54
CA ALA A 194 9.45 -11.50 -6.52
C ALA A 194 10.65 -11.80 -5.61
N GLU A 195 10.83 -13.05 -5.20
CA GLU A 195 11.96 -13.53 -4.39
C GLU A 195 13.30 -13.21 -5.06
N TYR A 196 13.44 -13.52 -6.36
CA TYR A 196 14.67 -13.21 -7.12
C TYR A 196 14.79 -11.72 -7.51
N SER A 197 13.69 -10.97 -7.53
CA SER A 197 13.64 -9.56 -7.94
C SER A 197 13.83 -8.56 -6.80
N GLY A 198 14.03 -9.03 -5.57
CA GLY A 198 14.11 -8.19 -4.36
C GLY A 198 12.79 -7.49 -4.02
N MET A 199 11.66 -8.10 -4.37
CA MET A 199 10.30 -7.64 -4.04
C MET A 199 9.75 -8.42 -2.83
N ASP A 200 8.63 -7.95 -2.26
CA ASP A 200 7.92 -8.68 -1.19
C ASP A 200 7.20 -9.90 -1.80
N SER A 201 7.80 -11.08 -1.62
CA SER A 201 7.30 -12.33 -2.19
C SER A 201 5.96 -12.78 -1.60
N GLU A 202 5.69 -12.47 -0.33
CA GLU A 202 4.40 -12.77 0.31
C GLU A 202 3.29 -11.90 -0.29
N LYS A 203 3.55 -10.61 -0.49
CA LYS A 203 2.60 -9.73 -1.19
C LYS A 203 2.37 -10.24 -2.62
N ALA A 204 3.43 -10.56 -3.36
CA ALA A 204 3.32 -11.06 -4.73
C ALA A 204 2.48 -12.35 -4.82
N TYR A 205 2.68 -13.30 -3.90
CA TYR A 205 1.88 -14.51 -3.81
C TYR A 205 0.38 -14.19 -3.65
N VAL A 206 0.03 -13.34 -2.67
CA VAL A 206 -1.37 -13.00 -2.38
C VAL A 206 -2.03 -12.30 -3.57
N LEU A 207 -1.33 -11.36 -4.21
CA LEU A 207 -1.84 -10.66 -5.38
C LEU A 207 -2.05 -11.63 -6.56
N GLY A 208 -1.12 -12.55 -6.80
CA GLY A 208 -1.27 -13.59 -7.83
C GLY A 208 -2.40 -14.57 -7.52
N LEU A 209 -2.58 -14.96 -6.26
CA LEU A 209 -3.63 -15.89 -5.85
C LEU A 209 -5.04 -15.31 -6.05
N LEU A 210 -5.20 -14.01 -5.82
CA LEU A 210 -6.50 -13.35 -5.82
C LEU A 210 -6.78 -12.48 -7.05
N HIS A 211 -5.86 -12.39 -8.02
CA HIS A 211 -6.02 -11.51 -9.19
C HIS A 211 -7.32 -11.80 -9.98
N ASP A 212 -7.70 -13.08 -10.07
CA ASP A 212 -8.84 -13.56 -10.84
C ASP A 212 -10.09 -13.84 -9.97
N ILE A 213 -10.11 -13.34 -8.73
CA ILE A 213 -11.12 -13.69 -7.71
C ILE A 213 -12.56 -13.30 -8.11
N GLY A 214 -12.73 -12.36 -9.04
CA GLY A 214 -14.04 -12.00 -9.58
C GLY A 214 -14.77 -13.16 -10.27
N ARG A 215 -14.05 -14.21 -10.67
CA ARG A 215 -14.66 -15.45 -11.17
C ARG A 215 -15.55 -16.15 -10.13
N LYS A 216 -15.44 -15.80 -8.84
CA LYS A 216 -16.40 -16.18 -7.80
C LYS A 216 -17.87 -15.97 -8.23
N PHE A 217 -18.14 -14.92 -9.00
CA PHE A 217 -19.51 -14.47 -9.33
C PHE A 217 -20.06 -15.07 -10.63
N GLY A 218 -19.37 -16.06 -11.20
CA GLY A 218 -19.84 -16.85 -12.33
C GLY A 218 -18.90 -16.82 -13.52
N LYS A 219 -19.35 -17.42 -14.64
CA LYS A 219 -18.58 -17.51 -15.88
C LYS A 219 -18.71 -16.22 -16.69
N ARG A 220 -18.12 -15.14 -16.16
CA ARG A 220 -18.07 -13.82 -16.80
C ARG A 220 -16.74 -13.63 -17.54
N HIS A 221 -16.77 -12.89 -18.64
CA HIS A 221 -15.60 -12.39 -19.34
C HIS A 221 -15.18 -11.07 -18.71
N MET A 222 -15.25 -9.92 -19.38
CA MET A 222 -14.77 -8.65 -18.82
C MET A 222 -15.39 -8.31 -17.46
N GLY A 223 -16.62 -8.76 -17.19
CA GLY A 223 -17.30 -8.56 -15.92
C GLY A 223 -16.59 -9.12 -14.68
N HIS A 224 -15.74 -10.15 -14.80
CA HIS A 224 -15.00 -10.66 -13.64
C HIS A 224 -14.04 -9.60 -13.07
N VAL A 225 -13.57 -8.68 -13.91
CA VAL A 225 -12.65 -7.61 -13.50
C VAL A 225 -13.35 -6.65 -12.52
N SER A 226 -14.54 -6.16 -12.87
CA SER A 226 -15.33 -5.28 -12.00
C SER A 226 -15.84 -5.99 -10.75
N ASP A 227 -16.17 -7.28 -10.87
CA ASP A 227 -16.59 -8.11 -9.73
C ASP A 227 -15.48 -8.30 -8.71
N GLY A 228 -14.27 -8.65 -9.18
CA GLY A 228 -13.09 -8.83 -8.34
C GLY A 228 -12.71 -7.54 -7.62
N TYR A 229 -12.68 -6.42 -8.35
CA TYR A 229 -12.45 -5.09 -7.79
C TYR A 229 -13.45 -4.77 -6.67
N SER A 230 -14.75 -4.84 -6.97
CA SER A 230 -15.80 -4.47 -6.01
C SER A 230 -15.79 -5.37 -4.78
N TYR A 231 -15.55 -6.67 -4.97
CA TYR A 231 -15.47 -7.63 -3.87
C TYR A 231 -14.27 -7.33 -2.96
N MET A 232 -13.07 -7.14 -3.51
CA MET A 232 -11.88 -6.85 -2.71
C MET A 232 -11.95 -5.48 -2.03
N MET A 233 -12.53 -4.46 -2.66
CA MET A 233 -12.82 -3.17 -2.02
C MET A 233 -13.79 -3.32 -0.84
N SER A 234 -14.78 -4.21 -0.92
CA SER A 234 -15.73 -4.43 0.18
C SER A 234 -15.07 -5.05 1.43
N LEU A 235 -13.97 -5.80 1.24
CA LEU A 235 -13.12 -6.32 2.32
C LEU A 235 -12.04 -5.29 2.74
N GLY A 236 -11.87 -4.24 1.93
CA GLY A 236 -10.85 -3.20 2.02
C GLY A 236 -9.44 -3.75 1.81
N TYR A 237 -9.30 -4.59 0.79
CA TYR A 237 -8.05 -5.08 0.22
C TYR A 237 -7.76 -4.38 -1.10
N ASP A 238 -7.49 -3.09 -1.02
CA ASP A 238 -7.33 -2.18 -2.14
C ASP A 238 -6.21 -2.59 -3.12
N ASP A 239 -5.11 -3.19 -2.64
CA ASP A 239 -4.03 -3.66 -3.51
C ASP A 239 -4.50 -4.84 -4.38
N VAL A 240 -5.29 -5.76 -3.79
CA VAL A 240 -5.87 -6.89 -4.54
C VAL A 240 -6.93 -6.39 -5.51
N ALA A 241 -7.78 -5.44 -5.08
CA ALA A 241 -8.81 -4.84 -5.92
C ALA A 241 -8.19 -4.19 -7.16
N ARG A 242 -7.12 -3.41 -6.97
CA ARG A 242 -6.34 -2.82 -8.06
C ARG A 242 -5.85 -3.88 -9.03
N VAL A 243 -5.24 -4.95 -8.55
CA VAL A 243 -4.73 -6.05 -9.41
C VAL A 243 -5.87 -6.76 -10.17
N CYS A 244 -7.04 -6.93 -9.55
CA CYS A 244 -8.23 -7.43 -10.24
C CYS A 244 -8.60 -6.56 -11.44
N LEU A 245 -8.39 -5.25 -11.36
CA LEU A 245 -8.53 -4.35 -12.52
C LEU A 245 -7.39 -4.51 -13.50
N THR A 246 -6.14 -4.38 -13.06
CA THR A 246 -5.00 -4.13 -13.96
C THR A 246 -4.49 -5.37 -14.69
N HIS A 247 -4.68 -6.59 -14.17
CA HIS A 247 -4.11 -7.80 -14.77
C HIS A 247 -4.60 -8.05 -16.21
N SER A 248 -5.83 -7.65 -16.53
CA SER A 248 -6.43 -7.83 -17.87
C SER A 248 -6.02 -6.76 -18.89
N PHE A 249 -5.49 -5.60 -18.45
CA PHE A 249 -5.24 -4.42 -19.29
C PHE A 249 -3.79 -3.93 -19.22
N ASN A 250 -2.90 -4.57 -19.98
CA ASN A 250 -1.47 -4.25 -20.04
C ASN A 250 -1.17 -2.75 -20.24
N GLU A 251 -1.97 -2.06 -21.08
CA GLU A 251 -1.78 -0.65 -21.41
C GLU A 251 -2.80 0.29 -20.74
N LYS A 252 -3.56 -0.20 -19.76
CA LYS A 252 -4.71 0.50 -19.14
C LYS A 252 -5.81 0.90 -20.14
N ASP A 253 -5.79 0.32 -21.34
CA ASP A 253 -6.82 0.51 -22.35
C ASP A 253 -7.83 -0.64 -22.29
N ILE A 254 -9.09 -0.29 -22.04
CA ILE A 254 -10.21 -1.24 -22.04
C ILE A 254 -10.43 -1.86 -23.42
N GLU A 255 -10.05 -1.16 -24.50
CA GLU A 255 -10.18 -1.68 -25.85
C GLU A 255 -9.24 -2.87 -26.10
N GLY A 256 -8.16 -2.98 -25.33
CA GLY A 256 -7.22 -4.11 -25.32
C GLY A 256 -7.74 -5.38 -24.65
N TYR A 257 -8.99 -5.43 -24.18
CA TYR A 257 -9.56 -6.63 -23.57
C TYR A 257 -9.72 -7.78 -24.57
N VAL A 258 -9.26 -8.97 -24.18
CA VAL A 258 -9.39 -10.19 -24.98
C VAL A 258 -10.53 -11.05 -24.43
N GLY A 259 -11.68 -11.00 -25.09
CA GLY A 259 -12.87 -11.79 -24.73
C GLY A 259 -14.17 -11.04 -24.99
N ASN A 260 -15.28 -11.59 -24.50
CA ASN A 260 -16.59 -10.95 -24.63
C ASN A 260 -16.70 -9.75 -23.68
N ARG A 261 -17.32 -8.66 -24.15
CA ARG A 261 -17.67 -7.51 -23.32
C ARG A 261 -19.04 -7.73 -22.71
N ASP A 262 -19.08 -8.36 -21.55
CA ASP A 262 -20.30 -8.74 -20.81
C ASP A 262 -20.53 -7.87 -19.56
N THR A 263 -20.01 -6.64 -19.57
CA THR A 263 -20.20 -5.64 -18.53
C THR A 263 -21.45 -4.79 -18.77
N THR A 264 -22.07 -4.30 -17.70
CA THR A 264 -23.06 -3.22 -17.78
C THR A 264 -22.39 -1.88 -18.10
N PRO A 265 -23.14 -0.84 -18.51
CA PRO A 265 -22.59 0.50 -18.68
C PRO A 265 -21.90 1.03 -17.41
N GLU A 266 -22.46 0.77 -16.23
CA GLU A 266 -21.92 1.20 -14.94
C GLU A 266 -20.61 0.47 -14.62
N GLU A 267 -20.54 -0.83 -14.85
CA GLU A 267 -19.30 -1.61 -14.68
C GLU A 267 -18.20 -1.16 -15.64
N THR A 268 -18.59 -0.85 -16.88
CA THR A 268 -17.66 -0.35 -17.91
C THR A 268 -17.08 1.01 -17.51
N GLU A 269 -17.92 1.92 -17.01
CA GLU A 269 -17.49 3.24 -16.55
C GLU A 269 -16.61 3.15 -15.29
N LEU A 270 -16.94 2.24 -14.38
CA LEU A 270 -16.09 1.93 -13.22
C LEU A 270 -14.68 1.51 -13.65
N ILE A 271 -14.58 0.54 -14.56
CA ILE A 271 -13.28 0.05 -15.07
C ILE A 271 -12.49 1.20 -15.69
N LYS A 272 -13.11 1.98 -16.59
CA LYS A 272 -12.45 3.11 -17.27
C LYS A 272 -11.93 4.16 -16.28
N THR A 273 -12.79 4.57 -15.35
CA THR A 273 -12.45 5.60 -14.36
C THR A 273 -11.29 5.13 -13.49
N LYS A 274 -11.34 3.88 -13.00
CA LYS A 274 -10.32 3.36 -12.10
C LYS A 274 -9.00 3.06 -12.79
N LEU A 275 -9.02 2.55 -14.03
CA LEU A 275 -7.78 2.40 -14.82
C LEU A 275 -7.10 3.74 -15.09
N ALA A 276 -7.86 4.81 -15.32
CA ALA A 276 -7.30 6.14 -15.55
C ALA A 276 -6.60 6.74 -14.30
N GLU A 277 -7.04 6.36 -13.10
CA GLU A 277 -6.45 6.79 -11.83
C GLU A 277 -5.15 6.03 -11.48
N ILE A 278 -4.87 4.89 -12.12
CA ILE A 278 -3.78 3.99 -11.73
C ILE A 278 -2.49 4.28 -12.51
N GLU A 279 -1.38 4.43 -11.77
CA GLU A 279 -0.03 4.32 -12.30
C GLU A 279 0.54 2.93 -12.02
N LEU A 280 0.69 2.10 -13.07
CA LEU A 280 1.13 0.70 -12.93
C LEU A 280 2.48 0.62 -12.21
N ASP A 281 2.54 -0.17 -11.15
CA ASP A 281 3.76 -0.46 -10.42
C ASP A 281 4.32 -1.85 -10.81
N ASP A 282 5.39 -2.27 -10.14
CA ASP A 282 6.01 -3.55 -10.45
C ASP A 282 5.17 -4.76 -10.06
N TYR A 283 4.23 -4.63 -9.11
CA TYR A 283 3.30 -5.73 -8.80
C TYR A 283 2.27 -5.90 -9.91
N ASP A 284 1.73 -4.81 -10.48
CA ASP A 284 0.81 -4.94 -11.63
C ASP A 284 1.49 -5.65 -12.81
N LYS A 285 2.71 -5.19 -13.16
CA LYS A 285 3.55 -5.77 -14.21
C LYS A 285 3.86 -7.24 -13.95
N LEU A 286 4.19 -7.57 -12.70
CA LEU A 286 4.46 -8.94 -12.28
C LEU A 286 3.24 -9.83 -12.47
N ILE A 287 2.07 -9.39 -12.00
CA ILE A 287 0.86 -10.20 -12.11
C ILE A 287 0.40 -10.36 -13.57
N GLN A 288 0.55 -9.33 -14.41
CA GLN A 288 0.31 -9.45 -15.85
C GLN A 288 1.21 -10.52 -16.51
N LEU A 289 2.50 -10.55 -16.17
CA LEU A 289 3.40 -11.61 -16.64
C LEU A 289 2.97 -12.98 -16.13
N CYS A 290 2.65 -13.09 -14.84
CA CYS A 290 2.26 -14.35 -14.21
C CYS A 290 0.95 -14.90 -14.80
N ASP A 291 -0.06 -14.08 -15.06
CA ASP A 291 -1.28 -14.49 -15.77
C ASP A 291 -0.95 -15.05 -17.18
N ALA A 292 -0.04 -14.38 -17.90
CA ALA A 292 0.38 -14.77 -19.25
C ALA A 292 1.19 -16.09 -19.31
N ILE A 293 1.66 -16.62 -18.17
CA ILE A 293 2.39 -17.90 -18.10
C ILE A 293 1.67 -18.95 -17.23
N SER A 294 0.48 -18.65 -16.70
CA SER A 294 -0.22 -19.56 -15.79
C SER A 294 -1.30 -20.38 -16.49
N GLY A 295 -1.16 -21.71 -16.40
CA GLY A 295 -2.19 -22.68 -16.77
C GLY A 295 -2.85 -23.31 -15.54
N ALA A 296 -3.93 -24.07 -15.75
CA ALA A 296 -4.60 -24.81 -14.67
C ALA A 296 -3.85 -26.09 -14.25
N GLU A 297 -2.91 -26.55 -15.07
CA GLU A 297 -2.09 -27.75 -14.82
C GLU A 297 -0.63 -27.39 -14.49
N GLY A 298 -0.29 -26.11 -14.39
CA GLY A 298 1.07 -25.62 -14.12
C GLY A 298 1.51 -24.49 -15.04
N VAL A 299 2.80 -24.18 -15.00
CA VAL A 299 3.41 -23.07 -15.74
C VAL A 299 3.49 -23.41 -17.24
N MET A 300 3.15 -22.44 -18.08
CA MET A 300 3.15 -22.54 -19.54
C MET A 300 4.26 -21.70 -20.16
N ASP A 301 4.68 -22.09 -21.37
CA ASP A 301 5.46 -21.17 -22.21
C ASP A 301 4.59 -19.97 -22.59
N ILE A 302 5.17 -18.77 -22.57
CA ILE A 302 4.43 -17.52 -22.79
C ILE A 302 3.92 -17.45 -24.24
N VAL A 303 4.72 -17.92 -25.20
CA VAL A 303 4.36 -17.93 -26.63
C VAL A 303 3.29 -18.98 -26.87
N ASP A 304 3.42 -20.17 -26.28
CA ASP A 304 2.39 -21.21 -26.41
C ASP A 304 1.07 -20.76 -25.79
N ARG A 305 1.10 -20.12 -24.61
CA ARG A 305 -0.10 -19.60 -23.94
C ARG A 305 -0.79 -18.54 -24.78
N MET A 306 -0.06 -17.56 -25.31
CA MET A 306 -0.65 -16.51 -26.15
C MET A 306 -1.14 -17.06 -27.50
N THR A 307 -0.45 -18.05 -28.07
CA THR A 307 -0.89 -18.77 -29.29
C THR A 307 -2.20 -19.52 -29.05
N ASP A 308 -2.34 -20.21 -27.92
CA ASP A 308 -3.58 -20.86 -27.53
C ASP A 308 -4.74 -19.87 -27.40
N VAL A 309 -4.52 -18.70 -26.77
CA VAL A 309 -5.54 -17.64 -26.69
C VAL A 309 -5.93 -17.16 -28.09
N LYS A 310 -4.95 -16.88 -28.94
CA LYS A 310 -5.19 -16.47 -30.34
C LYS A 310 -6.03 -17.49 -31.09
N ASN A 311 -5.74 -18.79 -30.91
CA ASN A 311 -6.49 -19.86 -31.57
C ASN A 311 -7.94 -19.96 -31.05
N ARG A 312 -8.16 -19.73 -29.76
CA ARG A 312 -9.51 -19.76 -29.15
C ARG A 312 -10.40 -18.59 -29.54
N TYR A 313 -9.83 -17.39 -29.65
CA TYR A 313 -10.58 -16.15 -29.91
C TYR A 313 -10.41 -15.61 -31.33
N GLY A 314 -9.62 -16.29 -32.17
CA GLY A 314 -9.37 -15.94 -33.58
C GLY A 314 -8.36 -14.81 -33.80
N SER A 315 -8.12 -13.97 -32.80
CA SER A 315 -7.12 -12.90 -32.85
C SER A 315 -6.51 -12.68 -31.47
N TYR A 316 -5.33 -12.06 -31.45
CA TYR A 316 -4.65 -11.62 -30.24
C TYR A 316 -3.98 -10.28 -30.56
N ASP A 317 -4.13 -9.32 -29.67
CA ASP A 317 -3.58 -7.99 -29.86
C ASP A 317 -2.05 -8.02 -29.87
N GLN A 318 -1.43 -7.46 -30.91
CA GLN A 318 0.03 -7.51 -31.05
C GLN A 318 0.73 -6.67 -29.98
N SER A 319 0.14 -5.55 -29.56
CA SER A 319 0.71 -4.70 -28.52
C SER A 319 0.75 -5.42 -27.17
N LYS A 320 -0.33 -6.15 -26.84
CA LYS A 320 -0.39 -7.02 -25.65
C LYS A 320 0.64 -8.14 -25.71
N TRP A 321 0.85 -8.74 -26.89
CA TRP A 321 1.86 -9.78 -27.08
C TRP A 321 3.27 -9.24 -26.81
N ASP A 322 3.60 -8.12 -27.44
CA ASP A 322 4.91 -7.48 -27.31
C ASP A 322 5.14 -7.00 -25.87
N THR A 323 4.08 -6.50 -25.20
CA THR A 323 4.14 -6.12 -23.78
C THR A 323 4.45 -7.33 -22.89
N ASN A 324 3.79 -8.47 -23.09
CA ASN A 324 4.06 -9.68 -22.30
C ASN A 324 5.51 -10.17 -22.47
N LEU A 325 6.06 -10.10 -23.70
CA LEU A 325 7.47 -10.42 -23.94
C LEU A 325 8.41 -9.39 -23.30
N GLY A 326 8.05 -8.11 -23.33
CA GLY A 326 8.78 -7.04 -22.64
C GLY A 326 8.79 -7.22 -21.12
N LEU A 327 7.65 -7.62 -20.52
CA LEU A 327 7.55 -7.95 -19.10
C LEU A 327 8.43 -9.15 -18.73
N LYS A 328 8.44 -10.21 -19.56
CA LYS A 328 9.36 -11.34 -19.39
C LYS A 328 10.81 -10.86 -19.34
N ALA A 329 11.24 -10.09 -20.33
CA ALA A 329 12.61 -9.57 -20.37
C ALA A 329 12.95 -8.68 -19.17
N TYR A 330 12.02 -7.80 -18.78
CA TYR A 330 12.17 -6.92 -17.61
C TYR A 330 12.43 -7.69 -16.31
N PHE A 331 11.65 -8.74 -16.04
CA PHE A 331 11.84 -9.54 -14.84
C PHE A 331 13.04 -10.48 -14.93
N GLU A 332 13.39 -11.02 -16.10
CA GLU A 332 14.61 -11.80 -16.26
C GLU A 332 15.88 -10.97 -16.01
N GLU A 333 15.91 -9.72 -16.51
CA GLU A 333 16.99 -8.78 -16.23
C GLU A 333 17.08 -8.49 -14.71
N ARG A 334 15.93 -8.25 -14.08
CA ARG A 334 15.87 -7.94 -12.64
C ARG A 334 16.27 -9.13 -11.75
N MET A 335 15.87 -10.34 -12.13
CA MET A 335 16.23 -11.58 -11.42
C MET A 335 17.68 -12.01 -11.70
N GLY A 336 18.25 -11.60 -12.84
CA GLY A 336 19.50 -12.17 -13.35
C GLY A 336 19.39 -13.66 -13.66
N LYS A 337 18.19 -14.14 -13.99
CA LYS A 337 17.84 -15.56 -14.13
C LYS A 337 16.77 -15.76 -15.20
N ASP A 338 16.80 -16.89 -15.90
CA ASP A 338 15.73 -17.29 -16.82
C ASP A 338 14.40 -17.47 -16.07
N LEU A 339 13.32 -17.01 -16.69
CA LEU A 339 11.98 -17.02 -16.12
C LEU A 339 11.54 -18.44 -15.73
N TYR A 340 11.71 -19.42 -16.62
CA TYR A 340 11.17 -20.77 -16.44
C TYR A 340 11.98 -21.58 -15.43
N GLU A 341 13.28 -21.31 -15.35
CA GLU A 341 14.11 -21.80 -14.24
C GLU A 341 13.72 -21.17 -12.89
N ALA A 342 13.35 -19.89 -12.87
CA ALA A 342 12.97 -19.20 -11.64
C ALA A 342 11.67 -19.75 -11.05
N VAL A 343 10.67 -20.00 -11.90
CA VAL A 343 9.34 -20.48 -11.50
C VAL A 343 9.17 -22.01 -11.53
N ASP A 344 10.26 -22.75 -11.76
CA ASP A 344 10.26 -24.22 -11.78
C ASP A 344 9.18 -24.83 -12.70
N LYS A 345 9.13 -24.36 -13.96
CA LYS A 345 8.09 -24.71 -14.93
C LYS A 345 7.89 -26.22 -15.08
N GLU A 346 8.98 -26.98 -15.09
CA GLU A 346 8.96 -28.43 -15.35
C GLU A 346 8.26 -29.21 -14.22
N HIS A 347 8.41 -28.79 -12.97
CA HIS A 347 7.98 -29.58 -11.81
C HIS A 347 6.79 -29.01 -11.04
N PHE A 348 6.56 -27.69 -11.07
CA PHE A 348 5.47 -27.09 -10.28
C PHE A 348 4.09 -27.50 -10.81
N ARG A 349 3.24 -28.01 -9.91
CA ARG A 349 1.83 -28.33 -10.20
C ARG A 349 0.97 -27.77 -9.05
N PRO A 350 -0.10 -27.01 -9.36
CA PRO A 350 -0.92 -26.29 -8.37
C PRO A 350 -1.87 -27.17 -7.56
#